data_AF-A0A661VEJ9-F1
#
_entry.id   AF-A0A661VEJ9-F1
#
_cell.length_a   1.000
_cell.length_b   1.000
_cell.length_c   1.000
_cell.angle_alpha   90.00
_cell.angle_beta   90.00
_cell.angle_gamma   90.00
#
_symmetry.space_group_name_H-M   'P 1'
#
loop_
_entity.id
_entity.type
_entity.pdbx_description
1 polymer ?
#
loop_
_entity_poly.entity_id
_entity_poly.type
_entity_poly.pdbx_seq_one_letter_code
_entity_poly.pdbx_strand_id
1 'polypeptide(L)' 'MIKVDLHVHSCYSPDSLTSLEAIIETCRRRGLDKIAVTDHNTIAGALALR' A
#
# COMPACT_ATOMS: atom_id res chain seq x y z
N MET A 1 -18.45 -2.63 9.50
CA MET A 1 -17.33 -3.60 9.59
C MET A 1 -16.14 -2.94 8.96
N ILE A 2 -14.97 -2.95 9.60
CA ILE A 2 -13.75 -2.33 9.04
C ILE A 2 -13.14 -3.29 8.01
N LYS A 3 -12.82 -2.82 6.81
CA LYS A 3 -12.21 -3.58 5.71
C LYS A 3 -10.74 -3.21 5.57
N VAL A 4 -9.87 -4.21 5.64
CA VAL A 4 -8.42 -4.00 5.76
C VAL A 4 -7.65 -4.90 4.81
N ASP A 5 -6.57 -4.38 4.24
CA ASP A 5 -5.55 -5.17 3.54
C ASP A 5 -4.22 -5.02 4.27
N LEU A 6 -3.68 -6.12 4.79
CA LEU A 6 -2.50 -6.10 5.65
C LEU A 6 -1.20 -6.46 4.90
N HIS A 7 -1.25 -6.62 3.58
CA HIS A 7 -0.11 -7.06 2.79
C HIS A 7 -0.09 -6.33 1.44
N VAL A 8 0.42 -5.10 1.44
CA VAL A 8 0.49 -4.26 0.23
C VAL A 8 1.95 -3.90 -0.08
N HIS A 9 2.39 -4.24 -1.30
CA HIS A 9 3.69 -3.83 -1.84
C HIS A 9 3.55 -2.63 -2.75
N SER A 10 4.41 -1.63 -2.57
CA SER A 10 4.54 -0.44 -3.39
C SER A 10 5.73 -0.52 -4.35
N CYS A 11 5.94 0.51 -5.16
CA CYS A 11 7.11 0.67 -6.03
C CYS A 11 8.46 0.70 -5.28
N TYR A 12 8.45 0.74 -3.94
CA TYR A 12 9.66 0.59 -3.11
C TYR A 12 10.02 -0.88 -2.87
N SER A 13 9.15 -1.81 -3.26
CA SER A 13 9.42 -3.25 -3.28
C SER A 13 9.94 -3.67 -4.67
N PRO A 14 11.03 -4.46 -4.76
CA PRO A 14 11.64 -4.85 -6.04
C PRO A 14 10.75 -5.70 -6.94
N ASP A 15 9.68 -6.28 -6.39
CA ASP A 15 8.71 -7.12 -7.10
C ASP A 15 7.41 -6.39 -7.44
N SER A 16 7.28 -5.10 -7.13
CA SER A 16 6.04 -4.34 -7.36
C SER A 16 6.32 -3.09 -8.20
N LEU A 17 5.43 -2.86 -9.16
CA LEU A 17 5.40 -1.66 -9.99
C LEU A 17 4.31 -0.68 -9.54
N THR A 18 3.63 -0.96 -8.44
CA THR A 18 2.45 -0.18 -8.01
C THR A 18 2.88 1.14 -7.38
N SER A 19 2.55 2.27 -8.00
CA SER A 19 2.82 3.59 -7.40
C SER A 19 2.00 3.84 -6.14
N LEU A 20 2.44 4.78 -5.30
CA LEU A 20 1.73 5.16 -4.08
C LEU A 20 0.33 5.71 -4.39
N GLU A 21 0.20 6.50 -5.45
CA GLU A 21 -1.08 7.06 -5.92
C GLU A 21 -2.04 5.94 -6.34
N ALA A 22 -1.54 4.94 -7.07
CA ALA A 22 -2.33 3.81 -7.52
C ALA A 22 -2.82 2.94 -6.33
N ILE A 23 -2.01 2.81 -5.27
CA ILE A 23 -2.43 2.17 -4.01
C ILE A 23 -3.62 2.93 -3.42
N ILE A 24 -3.51 4.25 -3.25
CA ILE A 24 -4.56 5.08 -2.64
C ILE A 24 -5.85 5.06 -3.47
N GLU A 25 -5.75 5.20 -4.79
CA GLU A 25 -6.91 5.13 -5.69
C GLU A 25 -7.61 3.77 -5.58
N THR A 26 -6.82 2.68 -5.57
CA THR A 26 -7.35 1.33 -5.44
C THR A 26 -8.02 1.10 -4.09
N CYS A 27 -7.45 1.62 -2.99
CA CYS A 27 -8.05 1.55 -1.67
C CYS A 27 -9.43 2.22 -1.64
N ARG A 28 -9.54 3.43 -2.19
CA ARG A 28 -10.80 4.19 -2.29
C ARG A 28 -11.83 3.43 -3.12
N ARG A 29 -11.43 2.96 -4.32
CA ARG A 29 -12.31 2.21 -5.22
C ARG A 29 -12.82 0.90 -4.60
N ARG A 30 -12.00 0.23 -3.79
CA ARG A 30 -12.35 -1.04 -3.13
C ARG A 30 -13.05 -0.86 -1.78
N GLY A 31 -13.19 0.37 -1.29
CA GLY A 31 -13.72 0.68 0.04
C GLY A 31 -12.89 0.08 1.17
N LEU A 32 -11.57 0.13 1.06
CA LEU A 32 -10.66 -0.27 2.16
C LEU A 32 -10.54 0.87 3.17
N ASP A 33 -10.73 0.57 4.44
CA ASP A 33 -10.63 1.56 5.54
C ASP A 33 -9.19 1.79 5.98
N LYS A 34 -8.34 0.75 5.95
CA LYS A 34 -6.90 0.83 6.23
C LYS A 34 -6.13 -0.16 5.37
N ILE A 35 -4.83 0.12 5.24
CA ILE A 35 -3.85 -0.80 4.66
C ILE A 35 -2.59 -0.87 5.54
N ALA A 36 -1.82 -1.95 5.40
CA ALA A 36 -0.44 -2.03 5.86
C ALA A 36 0.49 -2.18 4.64
N VAL A 37 1.45 -1.26 4.52
CA VAL A 37 2.48 -1.32 3.48
C VAL A 37 3.63 -2.18 3.99
N THR A 38 3.97 -3.22 3.23
CA THR A 38 4.91 -4.29 3.60
C THR A 38 5.94 -4.53 2.49
N ASP A 39 6.63 -3.47 2.06
CA ASP A 39 7.68 -3.58 1.05
C ASP A 39 8.83 -4.50 1.51
N HIS A 40 9.48 -5.21 0.57
CA HIS A 40 10.56 -6.13 0.93
C HIS A 40 11.73 -5.40 1.59
N ASN A 41 12.02 -5.74 2.84
CA ASN A 41 13.16 -5.27 3.63
C ASN A 41 13.27 -3.75 3.78
N THR A 42 12.17 -3.00 3.58
CA THR A 42 12.15 -1.54 3.73
C THR A 42 10.78 -1.04 4.18
N ILE A 43 10.77 0.12 4.80
CA ILE A 43 9.53 0.85 5.17
C ILE A 43 9.41 2.18 4.41
N ALA A 44 10.24 2.40 3.39
CA ALA A 44 10.29 3.67 2.65
C ALA A 44 8.94 4.02 2.00
N GLY A 45 8.24 3.05 1.40
CA GLY A 45 6.89 3.28 0.85
C GLY A 45 5.87 3.66 1.91
N ALA A 46 5.96 3.04 3.11
CA ALA A 46 5.11 3.39 4.25
C ALA A 46 5.37 4.82 4.76
N LEU A 47 6.64 5.25 4.82
CA LEU A 47 7.01 6.61 5.24
C LEU A 47 6.58 7.67 4.22
N ALA A 48 6.61 7.34 2.92
CA ALA A 48 6.18 8.22 1.85
C ALA A 48 4.64 8.38 1.75
N LEU A 49 3.88 7.37 2.21
CA LEU A 49 2.40 7.37 2.25
C LEU A 49 1.79 8.01 3.50
N ARG A 50 2.62 8.59 4.38
CA ARG A 50 2.20 9.09 5.69
C ARG A 50 1.29 10.32 5.63
#